data_AF-A0A6M3LQ41-F1
#
_entry.id   AF-A0A6M3LQ41-F1
#
_cell.length_a   1.000
_cell.length_b   1.000
_cell.length_c   1.000
_cell.angle_alpha   90.00
_cell.angle_beta   90.00
_cell.angle_gamma   90.00
#
_symmetry.space_group_name_H-M   'P 1'
#
loop_
_entity.id
_entity.type
_entity.pdbx_description
1 polymer ?
#
loop_
_entity_poly.entity_id
_entity_poly.type
_entity_poly.pdbx_seq_one_letter_code
_entity_poly.pdbx_strand_id
1 'polypeptide(L)'
;RLCAFSQESTRYCNYKGGVTFVIPPWVYIPEGEHRIDGKVSAETLWLLQMGQAENAYIALLNSGWTPQQARSVLPNSLKTEIVVTANFREWRHIFALRTAGAAHPQMREIMIPLLRWAKNALPAVFEDITAMC
;
A
#
# COMPACT_ATOMS: atom_id res chain seq x y z
N ARG A 1 18.64 -5.27 -9.16
CA ARG A 1 17.44 -4.84 -9.93
C ARG A 1 17.21 -5.87 -11.04
N LEU A 2 16.73 -7.07 -10.69
CA LEU A 2 16.54 -8.20 -11.62
C LEU A 2 15.05 -8.60 -11.72
N CYS A 3 14.17 -7.59 -11.76
CA CYS A 3 12.72 -7.74 -11.87
C CYS A 3 12.18 -6.77 -12.94
N ALA A 4 11.05 -7.14 -13.54
CA ALA A 4 10.20 -6.23 -14.30
C ALA A 4 9.00 -5.81 -13.46
N PHE A 5 8.58 -4.55 -13.61
CA PHE A 5 7.48 -3.95 -12.85
C PHE A 5 6.52 -3.26 -13.80
N SER A 6 5.22 -3.44 -13.58
CA SER A 6 4.16 -2.60 -14.15
C SER A 6 3.33 -2.07 -13.01
N GLN A 7 3.33 -0.75 -12.81
CA GLN A 7 2.65 -0.10 -11.70
C GLN A 7 1.53 0.81 -12.22
N GLU A 8 0.41 0.81 -11.50
CA GLU A 8 -0.69 1.75 -11.71
C GLU A 8 -0.17 3.20 -11.65
N SER A 9 -0.31 3.92 -12.76
CA SER A 9 0.18 5.29 -12.86
C SER A 9 -0.86 6.25 -12.33
N THR A 10 -0.52 6.95 -11.25
CA THR A 10 -1.35 8.04 -10.69
C THR A 10 -1.50 9.25 -11.64
N ARG A 11 -0.81 9.27 -12.79
CA ARG A 11 -1.01 10.26 -13.85
C ARG A 11 -2.22 9.98 -14.72
N TYR A 12 -2.60 8.71 -14.84
CA TYR A 12 -3.64 8.22 -15.74
C TYR A 12 -4.77 7.52 -14.98
N CYS A 13 -4.55 7.15 -13.72
CA CYS A 13 -5.56 6.60 -12.85
C CYS A 13 -6.65 7.63 -12.60
N ASN A 14 -7.89 7.18 -12.76
CA ASN A 14 -9.06 8.02 -12.64
C ASN A 14 -9.79 7.70 -11.33
N TYR A 15 -9.63 8.55 -10.32
CA TYR A 15 -10.25 8.41 -9.00
C TYR A 15 -11.73 8.83 -8.97
N LYS A 16 -12.49 8.59 -10.06
CA LYS A 16 -13.91 8.97 -10.18
C LYS A 16 -14.82 8.33 -9.12
N GLY A 17 -14.41 7.21 -8.53
CA GLY A 17 -15.12 6.51 -7.46
C GLY A 17 -14.61 6.84 -6.05
N GLY A 18 -13.77 7.87 -5.90
CA GLY A 18 -13.06 8.19 -4.66
C GLY A 18 -11.61 7.71 -4.68
N VAL A 19 -10.84 8.20 -3.71
CA VAL A 19 -9.44 7.86 -3.50
C VAL A 19 -9.35 6.75 -2.44
N THR A 20 -8.70 5.64 -2.80
CA THR A 20 -8.48 4.54 -1.85
C THR A 20 -7.15 4.71 -1.13
N PHE A 21 -7.18 4.53 0.19
CA PHE A 21 -6.00 4.57 1.05
C PHE A 21 -5.77 3.22 1.73
N VAL A 22 -4.51 2.83 1.88
CA VAL A 22 -4.07 1.67 2.65
C VAL A 22 -3.89 2.11 4.10
N ILE A 23 -4.69 1.52 4.98
CA ILE A 23 -4.59 1.71 6.43
C ILE A 23 -3.31 1.01 6.94
N PRO A 24 -2.38 1.71 7.60
CA PRO A 24 -1.19 1.09 8.18
C PRO A 24 -1.52 0.11 9.32
N PRO A 25 -0.69 -0.93 9.57
CA PRO A 25 -0.96 -1.95 10.58
C PRO A 25 -1.00 -1.45 12.03
N TRP A 26 -0.48 -0.26 12.29
CA TRP A 26 -0.52 0.41 13.60
C TRP A 26 -1.68 1.42 13.71
N VAL A 27 -2.53 1.54 12.70
CA VAL A 27 -3.73 2.37 12.72
C VAL A 27 -4.94 1.46 12.85
N TYR A 28 -5.65 1.58 13.97
CA TYR A 28 -6.87 0.82 14.23
C TYR A 28 -8.09 1.73 14.19
N ILE A 29 -8.92 1.56 13.16
CA ILE A 29 -10.18 2.31 13.01
C ILE A 29 -11.33 1.32 13.23
N PRO A 30 -12.02 1.36 14.38
CA PRO A 30 -13.20 0.55 14.57
C PRO A 30 -14.34 1.01 13.64
N GLU A 31 -15.22 0.09 13.27
CA GLU A 31 -16.43 0.43 12.53
C GLU A 31 -17.32 1.37 13.35
N GLY A 32 -17.86 2.41 12.71
CA GLY A 32 -18.78 3.36 13.35
C GLY A 32 -18.59 4.81 12.90
N GLU A 33 -19.39 5.69 13.48
CA GLU A 33 -19.25 7.13 13.32
C GLU A 33 -18.22 7.68 14.32
N HIS A 34 -17.21 8.36 13.79
CA HIS A 34 -16.14 8.96 14.60
C HIS A 34 -16.40 10.46 14.76
N ARG A 35 -16.75 10.89 15.98
CA ARG A 35 -16.92 12.32 16.33
C ARG A 35 -15.62 12.89 16.91
N ILE A 36 -15.30 14.12 16.51
CA ILE A 36 -14.09 14.81 16.97
C ILE A 36 -14.45 15.72 18.14
N ASP A 37 -14.37 15.21 19.35
CA ASP A 37 -14.60 15.99 20.57
C ASP A 37 -13.26 16.39 21.22
N GLY A 38 -12.57 17.35 20.59
CA GLY A 38 -11.39 18.03 21.13
C GLY A 38 -10.08 17.22 21.14
N LYS A 39 -10.03 16.06 21.81
CA LYS A 39 -8.87 15.16 21.77
C LYS A 39 -8.98 14.19 20.61
N VAL A 40 -8.20 14.46 19.56
CA VAL A 40 -8.10 13.60 18.38
C VAL A 40 -7.11 12.47 18.67
N SER A 41 -7.53 11.20 18.54
CA SER A 41 -6.59 10.07 18.60
C SER A 41 -5.67 10.08 17.36
N ALA A 42 -4.55 9.35 17.40
CA ALA A 42 -3.64 9.27 16.26
C ALA A 42 -4.33 8.69 15.00
N GLU A 43 -5.23 7.73 15.21
CA GLU A 43 -6.02 7.07 14.17
C GLU A 43 -7.04 8.01 13.55
N THR A 44 -7.75 8.79 14.39
CA THR A 44 -8.67 9.82 13.90
C THR A 44 -7.92 10.90 13.13
N LEU A 45 -6.72 11.30 13.58
CA LEU A 45 -5.90 12.26 12.86
C LEU A 45 -5.46 11.72 11.48
N TRP A 46 -5.05 10.46 11.41
CA TRP A 46 -4.71 9.81 10.13
C TRP A 46 -5.92 9.79 9.19
N LEU A 47 -7.10 9.36 9.68
CA LEU A 47 -8.32 9.29 8.88
C LEU A 47 -8.72 10.67 8.33
N LEU A 48 -8.66 11.71 9.18
CA LEU A 48 -8.93 13.08 8.77
C LEU A 48 -7.96 13.56 7.69
N GLN A 49 -6.68 13.23 7.83
CA GLN A 49 -5.67 13.61 6.84
C GLN A 49 -5.92 12.94 5.49
N MET A 50 -6.39 11.69 5.47
CA MET A 50 -6.76 10.99 4.23
C MET A 50 -7.96 11.67 3.56
N GLY A 51 -9.02 11.98 4.32
CA GLY A 51 -10.18 12.69 3.81
C GLY A 51 -9.85 14.11 3.31
N GLN A 52 -8.96 14.82 4.01
CA GLN A 52 -8.47 16.13 3.56
C GLN A 52 -7.67 16.03 2.26
N ALA A 53 -6.82 15.01 2.11
CA ALA A 53 -6.05 14.80 0.90
C ALA A 53 -6.96 14.50 -0.31
N GLU A 54 -8.01 13.70 -0.13
CA GLU A 54 -9.02 13.43 -1.15
C GLU A 54 -9.77 14.72 -1.55
N ASN A 55 -10.28 15.47 -0.56
CA ASN A 55 -10.98 16.73 -0.81
C ASN A 55 -10.09 17.75 -1.54
N ALA A 56 -8.84 17.88 -1.14
CA ALA A 56 -7.87 18.75 -1.80
C ALA A 56 -7.61 18.31 -3.25
N TYR A 57 -7.43 17.00 -3.47
CA TYR A 57 -7.24 16.44 -4.81
C TYR A 57 -8.42 16.78 -5.73
N ILE A 58 -9.66 16.57 -5.27
CA ILE A 58 -10.88 16.89 -6.03
C ILE A 58 -10.99 18.40 -6.30
N ALA A 59 -10.71 19.24 -5.30
CA ALA A 59 -10.74 20.69 -5.45
C ALA A 59 -9.73 21.20 -6.50
N LEU A 60 -8.53 20.62 -6.55
CA LEU A 60 -7.52 20.95 -7.56
C LEU A 60 -7.99 20.56 -8.97
N LEU A 61 -8.57 19.36 -9.14
CA LEU A 61 -9.15 18.94 -10.42
C LEU A 61 -10.27 19.90 -10.88
N ASN A 62 -11.17 20.28 -9.98
CA ASN A 62 -12.25 21.23 -10.27
C ASN A 62 -11.72 22.64 -10.60
N SER A 63 -10.51 22.96 -10.16
CA SER A 63 -9.80 24.20 -10.49
C SER A 63 -9.00 24.11 -11.80
N GLY A 64 -9.18 23.04 -12.58
CA GLY A 64 -8.55 22.86 -13.90
C GLY A 64 -7.16 22.22 -13.87
N TRP A 65 -6.69 21.73 -12.73
CA TRP A 65 -5.40 21.01 -12.68
C TRP A 65 -5.52 19.65 -13.38
N THR A 66 -4.44 19.24 -14.05
CA THR A 66 -4.34 17.87 -14.57
C THR A 66 -4.18 16.87 -13.41
N PRO A 67 -4.60 15.59 -13.56
CA PRO A 67 -4.36 14.56 -12.54
C PRO A 67 -2.89 14.44 -12.13
N GLN A 68 -1.97 14.59 -13.09
CA GLN A 68 -0.53 14.57 -12.84
C GLN A 68 -0.04 15.70 -11.91
N GLN A 69 -0.69 16.87 -11.94
CA GLN A 69 -0.41 17.97 -11.03
C GLN A 69 -1.14 17.79 -9.71
N ALA A 70 -2.44 17.49 -9.74
CA ALA A 70 -3.28 17.38 -8.55
C ALA A 70 -2.81 16.29 -7.59
N ARG A 71 -2.23 15.18 -8.09
CA ARG A 71 -1.71 14.09 -7.25
C ARG A 71 -0.60 14.50 -6.27
N SER A 72 -0.04 15.70 -6.37
CA SER A 72 1.00 16.20 -5.45
C SER A 72 0.53 16.29 -4.00
N VAL A 73 -0.79 16.34 -3.75
CA VAL A 73 -1.36 16.35 -2.39
C VAL A 73 -1.65 14.95 -1.84
N LEU A 74 -1.52 13.89 -2.66
CA LEU A 74 -1.83 12.54 -2.24
C LEU A 74 -0.69 11.94 -1.39
N PRO A 75 -0.99 11.32 -0.24
CA PRO A 75 -0.02 10.80 0.71
C PRO A 75 0.55 9.44 0.28
N ASN A 76 1.58 8.97 0.99
CA ASN A 76 2.14 7.62 0.82
C ASN A 76 1.13 6.49 1.11
N SER A 77 0.07 6.77 1.88
CA SER A 77 -1.02 5.83 2.12
C SER A 77 -1.91 5.63 0.89
N LEU A 78 -1.73 6.38 -0.20
CA LEU A 78 -2.47 6.15 -1.45
C LEU A 78 -2.27 4.71 -1.95
N LYS A 79 -3.36 4.00 -2.20
CA LYS A 79 -3.32 2.67 -2.81
C LYS A 79 -2.71 2.74 -4.20
N THR A 80 -1.89 1.74 -4.53
CA THR A 80 -1.39 1.49 -5.88
C THR A 80 -1.39 0.00 -6.15
N GLU A 81 -1.66 -0.40 -7.38
CA GLU A 81 -1.42 -1.76 -7.85
C GLU A 81 -0.07 -1.88 -8.56
N ILE A 82 0.61 -2.98 -8.31
CA ILE A 82 1.86 -3.31 -8.97
C ILE A 82 1.88 -4.79 -9.38
N VAL A 83 2.23 -5.03 -10.63
CA VAL A 83 2.56 -6.35 -11.17
C VAL A 83 4.07 -6.48 -11.16
N VAL A 84 4.56 -7.54 -10.52
CA VAL A 84 5.99 -7.85 -10.43
C VAL A 84 6.27 -9.15 -11.17
N THR A 85 7.25 -9.12 -12.06
CA THR A 85 7.74 -10.33 -12.75
C THR A 85 9.22 -10.50 -12.45
N ALA A 86 9.58 -11.67 -11.96
CA ALA A 86 10.96 -12.02 -11.63
C ALA A 86 11.18 -13.52 -11.84
N ASN A 87 12.43 -13.92 -12.06
CA ASN A 87 12.78 -15.34 -12.05
C ASN A 87 12.75 -15.88 -10.61
N PHE A 88 12.79 -17.21 -10.45
CA PHE A 88 12.71 -17.83 -9.13
C PHE A 88 13.85 -17.45 -8.19
N ARG A 89 15.08 -17.30 -8.71
CA ARG A 89 16.22 -16.87 -7.88
C ARG A 89 15.97 -15.50 -7.25
N GLU A 90 15.42 -14.57 -8.02
CA GLU A 90 15.09 -13.24 -7.54
C GLU A 90 13.88 -13.26 -6.59
N TRP A 91 12.85 -14.08 -6.85
CA TRP A 91 11.74 -14.26 -5.89
C TRP A 91 12.21 -14.80 -4.54
N ARG A 92 13.13 -15.78 -4.54
CA ARG A 92 13.76 -16.27 -3.30
C ARG A 92 14.47 -15.14 -2.56
N HIS A 93 15.23 -14.30 -3.28
CA HIS A 93 15.91 -13.14 -2.69
C HIS A 93 14.92 -12.09 -2.14
N ILE A 94 13.85 -11.79 -2.86
CA ILE A 94 12.78 -10.88 -2.42
C ILE A 94 12.15 -11.40 -1.14
N PHE A 95 11.73 -12.66 -1.09
CA PHE A 95 11.13 -13.22 0.12
C PHE A 95 12.08 -13.13 1.30
N ALA A 96 13.34 -13.56 1.15
CA ALA A 96 14.34 -13.49 2.21
C ALA A 96 14.50 -12.07 2.81
N LEU A 97 14.50 -11.03 1.98
CA LEU A 97 14.61 -9.64 2.45
C LEU A 97 13.30 -9.07 2.99
N ARG A 98 12.17 -9.42 2.38
CA ARG A 98 10.88 -8.74 2.61
C ARG A 98 9.99 -9.44 3.63
N THR A 99 10.32 -10.67 4.02
CA THR A 99 9.73 -11.38 5.16
C THR A 99 10.63 -11.40 6.40
N ALA A 100 11.76 -10.68 6.37
CA ALA A 100 12.67 -10.58 7.51
C ALA A 100 12.06 -9.76 8.65
N GLY A 101 12.51 -10.03 9.89
CA GLY A 101 12.05 -9.34 11.10
C GLY A 101 12.17 -7.80 11.01
N ALA A 102 13.27 -7.31 10.45
CA ALA A 102 13.57 -5.89 10.28
C ALA A 102 12.88 -5.23 9.07
N ALA A 103 12.18 -5.99 8.23
CA ALA A 103 11.46 -5.42 7.10
C ALA A 103 10.26 -4.60 7.58
N HIS A 104 9.91 -3.54 6.84
CA HIS A 104 8.81 -2.66 7.18
C HIS A 104 7.49 -3.46 7.34
N PRO A 105 6.68 -3.22 8.40
CA PRO A 105 5.48 -4.01 8.68
C PRO A 105 4.53 -4.15 7.49
N GLN A 106 4.20 -3.05 6.81
CA GLN A 106 3.32 -3.09 5.62
C GLN A 106 3.87 -3.96 4.49
N MET A 107 5.19 -4.05 4.34
CA MET A 107 5.78 -4.93 3.32
C MET A 107 5.62 -6.41 3.70
N ARG A 108 5.74 -6.71 5.00
CA ARG A 108 5.56 -8.05 5.54
C ARG A 108 4.10 -8.51 5.44
N GLU A 109 3.14 -7.60 5.62
CA GLU A 109 1.70 -7.89 5.45
C GLU A 109 1.36 -8.47 4.08
N ILE A 110 2.04 -8.02 3.02
CA ILE A 110 1.84 -8.53 1.66
C ILE A 110 2.74 -9.73 1.35
N MET A 111 3.99 -9.69 1.79
CA MET A 111 5.01 -10.67 1.39
C MET A 111 4.92 -12.00 2.12
N ILE A 112 4.46 -12.01 3.39
CA ILE A 112 4.32 -13.26 4.14
C ILE A 112 3.19 -14.13 3.58
N PRO A 113 1.97 -13.62 3.33
CA PRO A 113 0.93 -14.39 2.66
C PRO A 113 1.35 -14.84 1.25
N LEU A 114 2.04 -13.98 0.50
CA LEU A 114 2.55 -14.33 -0.84
C LEU A 114 3.57 -15.47 -0.77
N LEU A 115 4.49 -15.46 0.20
CA LEU A 115 5.43 -16.57 0.41
C LEU A 115 4.69 -17.87 0.76
N ARG A 116 3.67 -17.82 1.63
CA ARG A 116 2.86 -19.01 1.96
C ARG A 116 2.18 -19.57 0.71
N TRP A 117 1.59 -18.71 -0.11
CA TRP A 117 1.02 -19.12 -1.39
C TRP A 117 2.08 -19.72 -2.33
N ALA A 118 3.25 -19.08 -2.45
CA ALA A 118 4.34 -19.55 -3.31
C ALA A 118 4.90 -20.92 -2.87
N LYS A 119 5.01 -21.16 -1.55
CA LYS A 119 5.38 -22.46 -0.99
C LYS A 119 4.40 -23.55 -1.37
N ASN A 120 3.10 -23.26 -1.35
CA ASN A 120 2.07 -24.21 -1.74
C ASN A 120 2.08 -24.47 -3.26
N ALA A 121 2.27 -23.41 -4.05
CA ALA A 121 2.27 -23.48 -5.51
C ALA A 121 3.51 -24.17 -6.09
N LEU A 122 4.69 -23.97 -5.48
CA LEU A 122 5.96 -24.53 -5.95
C LEU A 122 6.91 -24.88 -4.79
N PRO A 123 6.62 -25.95 -4.02
CA PRO A 123 7.38 -26.32 -2.81
C PRO A 123 8.87 -26.50 -3.08
N ALA A 124 9.22 -27.21 -4.17
CA ALA A 124 10.61 -27.52 -4.55
C ALA A 124 11.52 -26.28 -4.71
N VAL A 125 10.93 -25.09 -4.86
CA VAL A 125 11.66 -23.83 -5.03
C VAL A 125 11.61 -22.93 -3.78
N PHE A 126 10.63 -23.07 -2.89
CA PHE A 126 10.38 -22.09 -1.82
C PHE A 126 10.23 -22.68 -0.41
N GLU A 127 10.12 -24.00 -0.26
CA GLU A 127 9.82 -24.65 1.03
C GLU A 127 10.83 -24.29 2.13
N ASP A 128 12.11 -24.15 1.77
CA ASP A 128 13.23 -23.84 2.67
C ASP A 128 13.24 -22.40 3.23
N ILE A 129 12.45 -21.48 2.67
CA ILE A 129 12.45 -20.07 3.09
C ILE A 129 11.56 -19.87 4.33
N THR A 130 12.12 -19.50 5.47
CA THR A 130 11.33 -19.20 6.67
C THR A 130 11.04 -17.71 6.78
N ALA A 131 9.76 -17.34 6.90
CA ALA A 131 9.39 -16.00 7.34
C ALA A 131 9.70 -15.86 8.83
N MET A 132 10.45 -14.83 9.22
CA MET A 132 10.60 -14.52 10.64
C MET A 132 9.31 -13.85 11.11
N CYS A 133 8.81 -14.22 12.29
CA CYS A 133 7.70 -13.54 12.96
C CYS A 133 8.28 -12.43 13.84
#